data_AF-A0A8T3RJB5-F1
#
_entry.id   AF-A0A8T3RJB5-F1
#
_cell.length_a   1.000
_cell.length_b   1.000
_cell.length_c   1.000
_cell.angle_alpha   90.00
_cell.angle_beta   90.00
_cell.angle_gamma   90.00
#
_symmetry.space_group_name_H-M   'P 1'
#
loop_
_entity.id
_entity.type
_entity.pdbx_description
1 polymer ?
#
loop_
_entity_poly.entity_id
_entity_poly.type
_entity_poly.pdbx_seq_one_letter_code
_entity_poly.pdbx_strand_id
1 'polypeptide(L)'
;MAAVTPCVFISHAASESDIIRKLVEFFQVALPDVSFFVASSYSSVKPGAVWWDEIRQTLANVKVMLACISRQSVGKPWILFESGVGIGCNALLIPVILDDLPFAELGLPLSMYQAIRLDQVGLSSLVELVAKNTGTRINTQILR
;
A
#
# COMPACT_ATOMS: atom_id res chain seq x y z
N MET A 1 20.35 -15.25 8.16
CA MET A 1 19.82 -13.88 8.16
C MET A 1 18.34 -13.98 8.46
N ALA A 2 17.82 -13.26 9.46
CA ALA A 2 16.37 -13.27 9.73
C ALA A 2 15.66 -12.68 8.50
N ALA A 3 14.59 -13.33 8.03
CA ALA A 3 13.77 -12.78 6.96
C ALA A 3 13.20 -11.45 7.44
N VAL A 4 13.42 -10.37 6.67
CA VAL A 4 12.84 -9.06 6.97
C VAL A 4 11.36 -9.15 6.62
N THR A 5 10.51 -9.24 7.64
CA THR A 5 9.05 -9.24 7.44
C THR A 5 8.63 -7.87 6.87
N PRO A 6 7.80 -7.83 5.81
CA PRO A 6 7.34 -6.57 5.23
C PRO A 6 6.53 -5.76 6.24
N CYS A 7 6.92 -4.49 6.43
CA CYS A 7 6.23 -3.57 7.34
C CYS A 7 5.12 -2.78 6.63
N VAL A 8 5.21 -2.64 5.30
CA VAL A 8 4.25 -1.91 4.48
C VAL A 8 3.74 -2.80 3.35
N PHE A 9 2.43 -2.90 3.20
CA PHE A 9 1.78 -3.58 2.08
C PHE A 9 1.21 -2.55 1.11
N ILE A 10 1.43 -2.74 -0.19
CA ILE A 10 0.92 -1.84 -1.24
C ILE A 10 0.02 -2.63 -2.19
N SER A 11 -1.26 -2.33 -2.12
CA SER A 11 -2.30 -2.86 -3.01
C SER A 11 -2.50 -1.93 -4.20
N HIS A 12 -2.54 -2.48 -5.42
CA HIS A 12 -2.80 -1.72 -6.64
C HIS A 12 -3.35 -2.61 -7.76
N ALA A 13 -3.87 -2.04 -8.85
CA ALA A 13 -4.17 -2.76 -10.07
C ALA A 13 -2.93 -2.88 -10.97
N ALA A 14 -2.85 -3.94 -11.77
CA ALA A 14 -1.71 -4.19 -12.66
C ALA A 14 -1.43 -3.01 -13.63
N SER A 15 -2.47 -2.28 -14.04
CA SER A 15 -2.35 -1.07 -14.88
C SER A 15 -1.57 0.07 -14.21
N GLU A 16 -1.37 0.03 -12.90
CA GLU A 16 -0.70 1.06 -12.11
C GLU A 16 0.74 0.66 -11.72
N SER A 17 1.25 -0.46 -12.21
CA SER A 17 2.56 -1.00 -11.81
C SER A 17 3.71 0.00 -11.98
N ASP A 18 3.68 0.83 -13.03
CA ASP A 18 4.74 1.81 -13.30
C ASP A 18 4.79 2.95 -12.27
N ILE A 19 3.63 3.47 -11.85
CA ILE A 19 3.57 4.53 -10.84
C ILE A 19 3.92 3.97 -9.45
N ILE A 20 3.48 2.75 -9.14
CA ILE A 20 3.80 2.08 -7.89
C ILE A 20 5.28 1.76 -7.79
N ARG A 21 5.92 1.30 -8.87
CA ARG A 21 7.37 1.07 -8.91
C ARG A 21 8.14 2.35 -8.54
N LYS A 22 7.80 3.49 -9.16
CA LYS A 22 8.43 4.79 -8.86
C LYS A 22 8.20 5.23 -7.42
N LEU A 23 7.00 5.00 -6.89
CA LEU A 23 6.65 5.32 -5.50
C LEU A 23 7.49 4.48 -4.52
N VAL A 24 7.66 3.19 -4.79
CA VAL A 24 8.49 2.29 -3.98
C VAL A 24 9.96 2.67 -4.05
N GLU A 25 10.48 3.01 -5.23
CA GLU A 25 11.86 3.51 -5.38
C GLU A 25 12.08 4.77 -4.53
N PHE A 26 11.14 5.71 -4.58
CA PHE A 26 11.17 6.91 -3.74
C PHE A 26 11.14 6.57 -2.25
N PHE A 27 10.21 5.69 -1.83
CA PHE A 27 10.11 5.28 -0.44
C PHE A 27 11.37 4.55 0.04
N GLN A 28 11.99 3.71 -0.79
CA GLN A 28 13.21 2.99 -0.40
C GLN A 28 14.38 3.95 -0.15
N VAL A 29 14.42 5.07 -0.88
CA VAL A 29 15.42 6.12 -0.67
C VAL A 29 15.09 6.94 0.60
N ALA A 30 13.81 7.29 0.81
CA ALA A 30 13.35 8.06 1.97
C ALA A 30 13.35 7.26 3.29
N LEU A 31 13.14 5.95 3.22
CA LEU A 31 12.90 5.03 4.33
C LEU A 31 13.68 3.72 4.11
N PRO A 32 15.02 3.76 4.11
CA PRO A 32 15.85 2.61 3.73
C PRO A 32 15.67 1.37 4.63
N ASP A 33 15.24 1.58 5.88
CA ASP A 33 15.00 0.51 6.86
C ASP A 33 13.57 -0.07 6.80
N VAL A 34 12.73 0.41 5.88
CA VAL A 34 11.36 -0.09 5.70
C VAL A 34 11.33 -1.12 4.57
N SER A 35 10.69 -2.24 4.85
CA SER A 35 10.39 -3.30 3.88
C SER A 35 8.99 -3.10 3.28
N PHE A 36 8.92 -3.04 1.95
CA PHE A 36 7.68 -2.89 1.20
C PHE A 36 7.32 -4.20 0.49
N PHE A 37 6.09 -4.66 0.67
CA PHE A 37 5.51 -5.73 -0.12
C PHE A 37 4.54 -5.11 -1.13
N VAL A 38 4.85 -5.27 -2.42
CA VAL A 38 3.98 -4.82 -3.51
C VAL A 38 3.15 -5.99 -3.99
N ALA A 39 1.84 -5.83 -3.97
CA ALA A 39 0.89 -6.79 -4.54
C ALA A 39 1.06 -6.86 -6.07
N SER A 40 2.02 -7.66 -6.52
CA SER A 40 2.21 -7.97 -7.94
C SER A 40 1.24 -9.09 -8.34
N SER A 41 0.68 -8.97 -9.54
CA SER A 41 -0.40 -9.83 -10.08
C SER A 41 -0.27 -11.31 -9.67
N TYR A 42 -1.33 -11.84 -9.07
CA TYR A 42 -1.47 -13.18 -8.48
C TYR A 42 -1.48 -14.34 -9.50
N SER A 43 -0.81 -14.18 -10.64
CA SER A 43 -0.84 -15.11 -11.76
C SER A 43 -0.06 -16.42 -11.53
N SER A 44 0.62 -16.58 -10.38
CA SER A 44 1.49 -17.73 -10.07
C SER A 44 0.84 -18.81 -9.19
N VAL A 45 -0.47 -18.74 -8.94
CA VAL A 45 -1.13 -19.66 -8.01
C VAL A 45 -1.48 -20.98 -8.70
N LYS A 46 -1.03 -22.09 -8.11
CA LYS A 46 -1.44 -23.43 -8.54
C LYS A 46 -2.96 -23.63 -8.40
N PRO A 47 -3.64 -24.25 -9.38
CA PRO A 47 -5.03 -24.65 -9.22
C PRO A 47 -5.25 -25.46 -7.93
N GLY A 48 -6.22 -25.05 -7.12
CA GLY A 48 -6.52 -25.69 -5.82
C GLY A 48 -5.75 -25.15 -4.61
N ALA A 49 -4.74 -24.30 -4.79
CA ALA A 49 -4.10 -23.59 -3.69
C ALA A 49 -4.93 -22.36 -3.28
N VAL A 50 -5.04 -22.11 -1.98
CA VAL A 50 -5.60 -20.85 -1.46
C VAL A 50 -4.53 -19.78 -1.60
N TRP A 51 -4.55 -19.08 -2.73
CA TRP A 51 -3.63 -17.98 -3.01
C TRP A 51 -3.63 -16.87 -1.96
N TRP A 52 -4.72 -16.78 -1.20
CA TRP A 52 -4.91 -15.80 -0.14
C TRP A 52 -4.11 -16.10 1.13
N ASP A 53 -3.60 -17.32 1.32
CA ASP A 53 -2.86 -17.67 2.54
C ASP A 53 -1.54 -16.89 2.61
N GLU A 54 -0.87 -16.67 1.49
CA GLU A 54 0.34 -15.86 1.41
C GLU A 54 0.06 -14.38 1.71
N ILE A 55 -1.03 -13.83 1.15
CA ILE A 55 -1.46 -12.45 1.43
C ILE A 55 -1.80 -12.28 2.91
N ARG A 56 -2.56 -13.22 3.48
CA ARG A 56 -2.96 -13.17 4.89
C ARG A 56 -1.74 -13.27 5.81
N GLN A 57 -0.80 -14.16 5.52
CA GLN A 57 0.44 -14.30 6.28
C GLN A 57 1.32 -13.05 6.18
N THR A 58 1.38 -12.44 5.00
CA THR A 58 2.07 -11.16 4.78
C THR A 58 1.42 -10.05 5.59
N LEU A 59 0.11 -9.85 5.44
CA LEU A 59 -0.65 -8.78 6.11
C LEU A 59 -0.69 -8.95 7.64
N ALA A 60 -0.56 -10.17 8.17
CA ALA A 60 -0.56 -10.42 9.62
C ALA A 60 0.53 -9.65 10.39
N ASN A 61 1.61 -9.24 9.71
CA ASN A 61 2.73 -8.53 10.32
C ASN A 61 2.93 -7.11 9.76
N VAL A 62 2.06 -6.68 8.85
CA VAL A 62 2.14 -5.38 8.21
C VAL A 62 1.60 -4.31 9.15
N LYS A 63 2.34 -3.20 9.25
CA LYS A 63 1.96 -2.04 10.08
C LYS A 63 1.12 -1.04 9.29
N VAL A 64 1.43 -0.87 8.00
CA VAL A 64 0.76 0.10 7.12
C VAL A 64 0.32 -0.58 5.84
N MET A 65 -0.94 -0.37 5.46
CA MET A 65 -1.48 -0.83 4.20
C MET A 65 -1.84 0.39 3.33
N LEU A 66 -1.19 0.50 2.17
CA LEU A 66 -1.49 1.50 1.16
C LEU A 66 -2.42 0.86 0.12
N ALA A 67 -3.65 1.37 0.03
CA ALA A 67 -4.59 0.99 -1.02
C ALA A 67 -4.53 2.03 -2.14
N CYS A 68 -3.67 1.79 -3.12
CA CYS A 68 -3.46 2.71 -4.23
C CYS A 68 -4.56 2.53 -5.29
N ILE A 69 -5.25 3.62 -5.60
CA ILE A 69 -6.48 3.58 -6.39
C ILE A 69 -6.56 4.77 -7.35
N SER A 70 -7.15 4.53 -8.52
CA SER A 70 -7.39 5.51 -9.58
C SER A 70 -8.83 5.37 -10.08
N ARG A 71 -9.25 6.22 -11.02
CA ARG A 71 -10.52 6.04 -11.75
C ARG A 71 -10.61 4.68 -12.46
N GLN A 72 -9.48 4.10 -12.86
CA GLN A 72 -9.46 2.81 -13.56
C GLN A 72 -9.55 1.61 -12.62
N SER A 73 -9.09 1.78 -11.38
CA SER A 73 -9.03 0.71 -10.36
C SER A 73 -10.06 0.86 -9.25
N VAL A 74 -10.84 1.95 -9.24
CA VAL A 74 -11.97 2.10 -8.31
C VAL A 74 -12.93 0.92 -8.45
N GLY A 75 -13.24 0.29 -7.31
CA GLY A 75 -14.11 -0.87 -7.26
C GLY A 75 -13.49 -2.20 -7.70
N LYS A 76 -12.18 -2.28 -8.00
CA LYS A 76 -11.54 -3.57 -8.30
C LYS A 76 -11.61 -4.50 -7.08
N PRO A 77 -12.19 -5.71 -7.21
CA PRO A 77 -12.46 -6.58 -6.07
C PRO A 77 -11.23 -6.93 -5.24
N TRP A 78 -10.07 -7.10 -5.87
CA TRP A 78 -8.83 -7.48 -5.17
C TRP A 78 -8.32 -6.37 -4.25
N ILE A 79 -8.37 -5.10 -4.66
CA ILE A 79 -7.96 -3.97 -3.81
C ILE A 79 -8.87 -3.88 -2.59
N LEU A 80 -10.19 -4.02 -2.78
CA LEU A 80 -11.17 -4.00 -1.69
C LEU A 80 -10.97 -5.19 -0.75
N PHE A 81 -10.72 -6.38 -1.31
CA PHE A 81 -10.46 -7.60 -0.55
C PHE A 81 -9.22 -7.46 0.33
N GLU A 82 -8.08 -7.08 -0.26
CA GLU A 82 -6.83 -6.90 0.48
C GLU A 82 -6.99 -5.85 1.57
N SER A 83 -7.70 -4.75 1.26
CA SER A 83 -8.00 -3.69 2.23
C SER A 83 -8.82 -4.24 3.39
N GLY A 84 -9.83 -5.07 3.13
CA GLY A 84 -10.59 -5.77 4.17
C GLY A 84 -9.74 -6.68 5.03
N VAL A 85 -8.80 -7.43 4.43
CA VAL A 85 -7.86 -8.27 5.18
C VAL A 85 -6.92 -7.42 6.04
N GLY A 86 -6.37 -6.34 5.48
CA GLY A 86 -5.51 -5.41 6.21
C GLY A 86 -6.22 -4.81 7.43
N ILE A 87 -7.49 -4.41 7.27
CA ILE A 87 -8.34 -3.97 8.38
C ILE A 87 -8.47 -5.08 9.43
N GLY A 88 -8.79 -6.31 9.02
CA GLY A 88 -8.90 -7.46 9.92
C GLY A 88 -7.59 -7.81 10.64
N CYS A 89 -6.44 -7.47 10.06
CA CYS A 89 -5.11 -7.63 10.64
C CYS A 89 -4.64 -6.40 11.43
N ASN A 90 -5.49 -5.38 11.66
CA ASN A 90 -5.17 -4.13 12.32
C ASN A 90 -4.03 -3.32 11.66
N ALA A 91 -3.80 -3.49 10.37
CA ALA A 91 -2.91 -2.61 9.62
C ALA A 91 -3.52 -1.21 9.50
N LEU A 92 -2.68 -0.17 9.56
CA LEU A 92 -3.12 1.19 9.25
C LEU A 92 -3.43 1.30 7.75
N LEU A 93 -4.70 1.24 7.39
CA LEU A 93 -5.16 1.40 6.02
C LEU A 93 -5.17 2.88 5.62
N ILE A 94 -4.48 3.19 4.52
CA ILE A 94 -4.44 4.52 3.90
C ILE A 94 -4.81 4.36 2.42
N PRO A 95 -5.99 4.83 1.99
CA PRO A 95 -6.28 4.92 0.57
C PRO A 95 -5.42 6.01 -0.08
N VAL A 96 -4.78 5.70 -1.20
CA VAL A 96 -3.90 6.61 -1.94
C VAL A 96 -4.47 6.83 -3.33
N ILE A 97 -4.95 8.03 -3.62
CA ILE A 97 -5.52 8.39 -4.93
C ILE A 97 -4.38 8.75 -5.89
N LEU A 98 -4.25 8.00 -6.98
CA LEU A 98 -3.16 8.10 -7.95
C LEU A 98 -3.40 9.12 -9.07
N ASP A 99 -4.66 9.49 -9.30
CA ASP A 99 -5.08 10.37 -10.41
C ASP A 99 -6.06 11.45 -9.92
N ASP A 100 -7.05 11.83 -10.72
CA ASP A 100 -8.07 12.82 -10.41
C ASP A 100 -9.36 12.22 -9.78
N LEU A 101 -9.35 10.94 -9.36
CA LEU A 101 -10.49 10.30 -8.68
C LEU A 101 -11.00 11.17 -7.51
N PRO A 102 -12.30 11.51 -7.46
CA PRO A 102 -12.89 12.20 -6.31
C PRO A 102 -13.00 11.30 -5.08
N PHE A 103 -12.75 11.85 -3.90
CA PHE A 103 -12.88 11.11 -2.63
C PHE A 103 -14.27 10.47 -2.43
N ALA A 104 -15.32 11.16 -2.89
CA ALA A 104 -16.70 10.70 -2.78
C ALA A 104 -17.00 9.46 -3.65
N GLU A 105 -16.15 9.15 -4.63
CA GLU A 105 -16.28 7.96 -5.48
C GLU A 105 -15.60 6.73 -4.87
N LEU A 106 -14.92 6.86 -3.72
CA LEU A 106 -14.41 5.70 -2.98
C LEU A 106 -15.59 4.88 -2.45
N GLY A 107 -15.55 3.57 -2.72
CA GLY A 107 -16.47 2.61 -2.13
C GLY A 107 -15.99 2.13 -0.76
N LEU A 108 -16.85 1.39 -0.04
CA LEU A 108 -16.44 0.66 1.15
C LEU A 108 -15.41 -0.45 0.78
N PRO A 109 -14.44 -0.74 1.67
CA PRO A 109 -14.22 -0.09 2.96
C PRO A 109 -13.46 1.24 2.89
N LEU A 110 -12.89 1.60 1.73
CA LEU A 110 -11.95 2.71 1.56
C LEU A 110 -12.55 4.07 1.95
N SER A 111 -13.83 4.30 1.68
CA SER A 111 -14.52 5.55 2.03
C SER A 111 -14.68 5.80 3.53
N MET A 112 -14.41 4.81 4.39
CA MET A 112 -14.38 5.01 5.84
C MET A 112 -13.12 5.71 6.32
N TYR A 113 -12.11 5.84 5.46
CA TYR A 113 -10.78 6.35 5.79
C TYR A 113 -10.51 7.66 5.05
N GLN A 114 -9.76 8.56 5.69
CA GLN A 114 -9.22 9.71 4.98
C GLN A 114 -8.16 9.23 3.98
N ALA A 115 -8.38 9.55 2.72
CA ALA A 115 -7.46 9.21 1.65
C ALA A 115 -6.46 10.35 1.41
N ILE A 116 -5.29 9.98 0.89
CA ILE A 116 -4.24 10.92 0.48
C ILE A 116 -4.17 10.93 -1.04
N ARG A 117 -4.08 12.12 -1.64
CA ARG A 117 -3.79 12.25 -3.07
C ARG A 117 -2.28 12.15 -3.30
N LEU A 118 -1.86 11.44 -4.34
CA LEU A 118 -0.45 11.31 -4.69
C LEU A 118 0.07 12.55 -5.43
N ASP A 119 0.20 13.65 -4.69
CA ASP A 119 0.88 14.87 -5.09
C ASP A 119 2.10 15.12 -4.18
N GLN A 120 2.77 16.27 -4.30
CA GLN A 120 3.96 16.57 -3.48
C GLN A 120 3.65 16.57 -1.97
N VAL A 121 2.52 17.15 -1.56
CA VAL A 121 2.13 17.26 -0.15
C VAL A 121 1.72 15.90 0.40
N GLY A 122 0.95 15.14 -0.39
CA GLY A 122 0.55 13.78 -0.04
C GLY A 122 1.74 12.84 0.04
N LEU A 123 2.74 12.98 -0.85
CA LEU A 123 3.96 12.18 -0.81
C LEU A 123 4.75 12.40 0.48
N SER A 124 4.96 13.66 0.89
CA SER A 124 5.59 13.98 2.18
C SER A 124 4.79 13.41 3.35
N SER A 125 3.46 13.56 3.33
CA SER A 125 2.57 13.03 4.37
C SER A 125 2.65 11.50 4.47
N LEU A 126 2.75 10.79 3.34
CA LEU A 126 2.91 9.34 3.31
C LEU A 126 4.25 8.91 3.92
N VAL A 127 5.35 9.60 3.61
CA VAL A 127 6.67 9.30 4.20
C VAL A 127 6.62 9.44 5.73
N GLU A 128 6.05 10.52 6.23
CA GLU A 128 5.92 10.77 7.67
C GLU A 128 5.03 9.73 8.36
N LEU A 129 3.88 9.40 7.76
CA LEU A 129 2.97 8.39 8.28
C LEU A 129 3.60 7.01 8.30
N VAL A 130 4.28 6.61 7.23
CA VAL A 130 4.98 5.33 7.19
C VAL A 130 6.06 5.31 8.27
N ALA A 131 6.97 6.29 8.30
CA ALA A 131 8.04 6.36 9.28
C ALA A 131 7.55 6.26 10.73
N LYS A 132 6.50 7.04 11.06
CA LYS A 132 5.88 7.03 12.39
C LYS A 132 5.33 5.65 12.77
N ASN A 133 4.63 4.99 11.85
CA ASN A 133 3.99 3.71 12.13
C ASN A 133 4.98 2.54 12.09
N THR A 134 6.03 2.63 11.27
CA THR A 134 7.09 1.62 11.23
C THR A 134 8.11 1.78 12.35
N GLY A 135 8.20 2.96 12.96
CA GLY A 135 9.20 3.31 13.98
C GLY A 135 10.58 3.58 13.38
N THR A 136 10.63 3.96 12.09
CA THR A 136 11.87 4.21 11.35
C THR A 136 12.16 5.70 11.22
N ARG A 137 13.41 6.04 10.91
CA ARG A 137 13.82 7.43 10.67
C ARG A 137 13.71 7.76 9.19
N ILE A 138 13.28 8.99 8.91
CA ILE A 138 13.28 9.54 7.55
C ILE A 138 14.70 9.93 7.18
N ASN A 139 15.13 9.59 5.96
CA ASN A 139 16.33 10.13 5.38
C ASN A 139 16.10 11.58 4.93
N THR A 140 16.55 12.53 5.77
CA THR A 140 16.26 13.97 5.62
C THR A 140 16.99 14.65 4.46
N GLN A 141 17.87 13.94 3.73
CA GLN A 141 18.56 14.49 2.56
C GLN A 141 17.65 14.62 1.32
N ILE A 142 16.41 14.11 1.38
CA ILE A 142 15.52 13.94 0.22
C ILE A 142 14.28 14.86 0.27
N LEU A 143 14.02 15.50 1.43
CA LEU A 143 12.90 16.44 1.59
C LEU A 143 13.31 17.91 1.28
N ARG A 144 14.36 18.11 0.48
CA ARG A 144 14.86 19.42 0.05
C ARG A 144 14.72 19.60 -1.46
#